data_AF-A0A5F0U297-F1
#
_entry.id   AF-A0A5F0U297-F1
#
_cell.length_a   1.000
_cell.length_b   1.000
_cell.length_c   1.000
_cell.angle_alpha   90.00
_cell.angle_beta   90.00
_cell.angle_gamma   90.00
#
_symmetry.space_group_name_H-M   'P 1'
#
loop_
_entity.id
_entity.type
_entity.pdbx_description
1 polymer ?
#
loop_
_entity_poly.entity_id
_entity_poly.type
_entity_poly.pdbx_seq_one_letter_code
_entity_poly.pdbx_strand_id
1 'polypeptide(L)'
;MQSNQTLDVRWRKVTRHTYKHGATIQFHDDYTYYENQLMPSGLQINLWEPATTFDKDGHPPKLPMLKRGYRYDIHLDITATPAQSVYVIVTFYLKNGKAFDHCMIKETDSYFIYPNEAYSYDICLMNAACHHLIFKKITLTERYFVKDKDKEIAESIESSTNDILTSSDDITETHSSEDGRPRTPQENVNLVNQIMKTTRPKRDHN
;
A
#
# COMPACT_ATOMS: atom_id res chain seq x y z
N MET A 1 20.72 -0.75 -18.80
CA MET A 1 19.26 -0.66 -18.60
C MET A 1 18.85 -1.75 -17.63
N GLN A 2 18.40 -1.40 -16.43
CA GLN A 2 17.80 -2.37 -15.52
C GLN A 2 16.39 -2.70 -16.02
N SER A 3 16.14 -3.94 -16.41
CA SER A 3 14.80 -4.41 -16.79
C SER A 3 14.02 -4.68 -15.50
N ASN A 4 13.00 -3.88 -15.21
CA ASN A 4 12.05 -4.20 -14.13
C ASN A 4 11.32 -5.49 -14.50
N GLN A 5 11.37 -6.49 -13.63
CA GLN A 5 10.64 -7.74 -13.87
C GLN A 5 9.15 -7.51 -13.63
N THR A 6 8.33 -7.93 -14.59
CA THR A 6 6.87 -7.84 -14.50
C THR A 6 6.25 -9.23 -14.45
N LEU A 7 5.27 -9.39 -13.58
CA LEU A 7 4.47 -10.59 -13.44
C LEU A 7 3.00 -10.27 -13.74
N ASP A 8 2.39 -11.11 -14.57
CA ASP A 8 0.94 -11.13 -14.78
C ASP A 8 0.27 -12.25 -13.96
N VAL A 9 -0.76 -11.89 -13.20
CA VAL A 9 -1.66 -12.81 -12.50
C VAL A 9 -2.99 -12.84 -13.25
N ARG A 10 -3.36 -14.02 -13.77
CA ARG A 10 -4.56 -14.21 -14.61
C ARG A 10 -5.57 -15.15 -13.95
N TRP A 11 -6.85 -14.92 -14.21
CA TRP A 11 -7.93 -15.83 -13.84
C TRP A 11 -8.31 -16.65 -15.07
N ARG A 12 -7.93 -17.93 -15.13
CA ARG A 12 -8.09 -18.76 -16.34
C ARG A 12 -9.02 -19.96 -16.18
N LYS A 13 -9.36 -20.30 -14.95
CA LYS A 13 -10.25 -21.42 -14.62
C LYS A 13 -10.91 -21.20 -13.28
N VAL A 14 -12.04 -21.86 -13.07
CA VAL A 14 -12.67 -21.98 -11.74
C VAL A 14 -11.80 -22.89 -10.88
N THR A 15 -11.54 -22.48 -9.64
CA THR A 15 -10.83 -23.29 -8.64
C THR A 15 -11.72 -23.54 -7.42
N ARG A 16 -11.23 -24.32 -6.45
CA ARG A 16 -11.92 -24.47 -5.14
C ARG A 16 -12.12 -23.15 -4.40
N HIS A 17 -11.33 -22.13 -4.74
CA HIS A 17 -11.36 -20.82 -4.11
C HIS A 17 -12.22 -19.79 -4.86
N THR A 18 -12.84 -20.20 -5.95
CA THR A 18 -13.75 -19.34 -6.71
C THR A 18 -15.16 -19.43 -6.12
N TYR A 19 -15.76 -18.29 -5.81
CA TYR A 19 -17.17 -18.24 -5.39
C TYR A 19 -18.08 -18.53 -6.59
N LYS A 20 -18.67 -19.73 -6.62
CA LYS A 20 -19.47 -20.20 -7.76
C LYS A 20 -20.98 -20.22 -7.53
N HIS A 21 -21.43 -20.05 -6.29
CA HIS A 21 -22.84 -20.20 -5.95
C HIS A 21 -23.66 -19.05 -6.53
N GLY A 22 -24.50 -19.36 -7.53
CA GLY A 22 -25.30 -18.35 -8.24
C GLY A 22 -24.50 -17.45 -9.18
N ALA A 23 -23.24 -17.80 -9.47
CA ALA A 23 -22.39 -16.99 -10.34
C ALA A 23 -22.43 -17.48 -11.79
N THR A 24 -22.46 -16.55 -12.73
CA THR A 24 -22.11 -16.80 -14.14
C THR A 24 -20.63 -16.49 -14.34
N ILE A 25 -19.87 -17.44 -14.88
CA ILE A 25 -18.42 -17.28 -15.12
C ILE A 25 -18.11 -17.69 -16.55
N GLN A 26 -17.46 -16.81 -17.31
CA GLN A 26 -17.08 -17.07 -18.70
C GLN A 26 -15.60 -16.71 -18.90
N PHE A 27 -14.84 -17.61 -19.51
CA PHE A 27 -13.42 -17.42 -19.81
C PHE A 27 -13.26 -17.07 -21.29
N HIS A 28 -12.61 -15.94 -21.57
CA HIS A 28 -12.21 -15.51 -22.90
C HIS A 28 -10.67 -15.49 -23.00
N ASP A 29 -10.16 -15.28 -24.21
CA ASP A 29 -8.72 -15.31 -24.48
C ASP A 29 -7.94 -14.25 -23.68
N ASP A 30 -8.55 -13.09 -23.44
CA ASP A 30 -7.92 -11.94 -22.80
C ASP A 30 -8.54 -11.53 -21.46
N TYR A 31 -9.73 -12.05 -21.11
CA TYR A 31 -10.41 -11.68 -19.87
C TYR A 31 -11.34 -12.79 -19.35
N THR A 32 -11.73 -12.65 -18.08
CA THR A 32 -12.76 -13.46 -17.43
C THR A 32 -13.92 -12.56 -17.04
N TYR A 33 -15.12 -12.97 -17.45
CA TYR A 33 -16.36 -12.35 -17.03
C TYR A 33 -16.91 -13.09 -15.81
N TYR A 34 -17.32 -12.35 -14.79
CA TYR A 34 -17.98 -12.85 -13.59
C TYR A 34 -19.20 -11.99 -13.28
N GLU A 35 -20.33 -12.63 -13.00
CA GLU A 35 -21.56 -11.96 -12.57
C GLU A 35 -22.19 -12.71 -11.40
N ASN A 36 -22.52 -11.99 -10.33
CA ASN A 36 -23.31 -12.52 -9.22
C ASN A 36 -23.93 -11.41 -8.37
N GLN A 37 -25.13 -10.97 -8.72
CA GLN A 37 -25.84 -9.89 -8.02
C GLN A 37 -26.26 -10.25 -6.58
N LEU A 38 -26.31 -11.54 -6.25
CA LEU A 38 -26.73 -12.04 -4.94
C LEU A 38 -25.54 -12.41 -4.03
N MET A 39 -24.30 -12.22 -4.49
CA MET A 39 -23.12 -12.49 -3.68
C MET A 39 -23.04 -11.47 -2.53
N PRO A 40 -22.99 -11.92 -1.27
CA PRO A 40 -22.79 -11.02 -0.14
C PRO A 40 -21.47 -10.24 -0.24
N SER A 41 -21.51 -8.97 0.13
CA SER A 41 -20.31 -8.13 0.26
C SER A 41 -19.35 -8.67 1.31
N GLY A 42 -18.06 -8.46 1.10
CA GLY A 42 -17.00 -8.92 2.00
C GLY A 42 -16.57 -10.38 1.80
N LEU A 43 -17.17 -11.09 0.83
CA LEU A 43 -16.74 -12.45 0.47
C LEU A 43 -15.72 -12.43 -0.67
N GLN A 44 -14.87 -13.46 -0.69
CA GLN A 44 -13.89 -13.70 -1.74
C GLN A 44 -14.57 -14.13 -3.04
N ILE A 45 -14.27 -13.44 -4.14
CA ILE A 45 -14.65 -13.85 -5.51
C ILE A 45 -13.69 -14.94 -5.98
N ASN A 46 -12.39 -14.73 -5.84
CA ASN A 46 -11.34 -15.68 -6.25
C ASN A 46 -10.06 -15.47 -5.43
N LEU A 47 -9.28 -16.55 -5.25
CA LEU A 47 -7.95 -16.53 -4.63
C LEU A 47 -6.91 -17.12 -5.56
N TRP A 48 -5.78 -16.43 -5.71
CA TRP A 48 -4.56 -17.00 -6.26
C TRP A 48 -3.67 -17.45 -5.11
N GLU A 49 -3.48 -18.76 -5.01
CA GLU A 49 -2.76 -19.37 -3.90
C GLU A 49 -1.25 -19.08 -3.96
N PRO A 50 -0.57 -19.13 -2.81
CA PRO A 50 0.88 -18.99 -2.76
C PRO A 50 1.61 -20.08 -3.55
N ALA A 51 2.80 -19.73 -4.07
CA ALA A 51 3.70 -20.64 -4.78
C ALA A 51 4.05 -21.92 -3.99
N THR A 52 4.04 -21.82 -2.66
CA THR A 52 4.47 -22.86 -1.72
C THR A 52 3.41 -23.93 -1.47
N THR A 53 2.19 -23.72 -1.97
CA THR A 53 1.16 -24.75 -1.94
C THR A 53 1.54 -25.80 -2.99
N PHE A 54 2.18 -26.89 -2.53
CA PHE A 54 2.48 -28.05 -3.36
C PHE A 54 1.18 -28.53 -4.00
N ASP A 55 1.02 -28.29 -5.31
CA ASP A 55 -0.12 -28.83 -6.03
C ASP A 55 0.15 -30.33 -6.22
N LYS A 56 -0.64 -31.17 -5.52
CA LYS A 56 -0.57 -32.64 -5.66
C LYS A 56 -0.90 -33.08 -7.10
N ASP A 57 -1.47 -32.17 -7.88
CA ASP A 57 -1.94 -32.36 -9.25
C ASP A 57 -0.97 -31.81 -10.31
N GLY A 58 0.28 -31.46 -9.93
CA GLY A 58 1.34 -31.10 -10.89
C GLY A 58 1.10 -29.80 -11.66
N HIS A 59 0.22 -28.92 -11.17
CA HIS A 59 0.03 -27.60 -11.75
C HIS A 59 1.17 -26.65 -11.35
N PRO A 60 1.61 -25.75 -12.26
CA PRO A 60 2.68 -24.81 -11.96
C PRO A 60 2.33 -23.91 -10.76
N PRO A 61 3.33 -23.45 -9.99
CA PRO A 61 3.11 -22.54 -8.87
C PRO A 61 2.29 -21.32 -9.35
N LYS A 62 1.18 -21.06 -8.65
CA LYS A 62 0.11 -20.15 -9.12
C LYS A 62 0.48 -18.67 -9.00
N LEU A 63 1.50 -18.37 -8.19
CA LEU A 63 2.16 -17.07 -8.05
C LEU A 63 3.68 -17.32 -7.99
N PRO A 64 4.53 -16.45 -8.57
CA PRO A 64 5.99 -16.55 -8.44
C PRO A 64 6.46 -16.07 -7.07
N MET A 65 7.74 -16.28 -6.76
CA MET A 65 8.33 -15.71 -5.56
C MET A 65 8.68 -14.23 -5.76
N LEU A 66 8.35 -13.40 -4.76
CA LEU A 66 8.78 -12.01 -4.68
C LEU A 66 10.06 -11.88 -3.86
N LYS A 67 10.86 -10.84 -4.15
CA LYS A 67 12.10 -10.51 -3.43
C LYS A 67 11.77 -9.76 -2.15
N ARG A 68 12.28 -10.28 -1.04
CA ARG A 68 12.13 -9.68 0.29
C ARG A 68 12.67 -8.26 0.33
N GLY A 69 11.90 -7.37 0.94
CA GLY A 69 12.19 -5.94 1.05
C GLY A 69 11.84 -5.14 -0.20
N TYR A 70 11.60 -5.76 -1.36
CA TYR A 70 11.39 -5.00 -2.60
C TYR A 70 10.00 -4.39 -2.65
N ARG A 71 9.90 -3.25 -3.33
CA ARG A 71 8.63 -2.63 -3.69
C ARG A 71 8.08 -3.29 -4.94
N TYR A 72 6.79 -3.57 -4.94
CA TYR A 72 6.05 -4.02 -6.09
C TYR A 72 4.95 -3.02 -6.40
N ASP A 73 5.02 -2.38 -7.57
CA ASP A 73 3.90 -1.62 -8.10
C ASP A 73 2.84 -2.62 -8.59
N ILE A 74 1.60 -2.46 -8.15
CA ILE A 74 0.47 -3.32 -8.51
C ILE A 74 -0.51 -2.52 -9.37
N HIS A 75 -0.85 -3.08 -10.53
CA HIS A 75 -1.85 -2.54 -11.44
C HIS A 75 -3.01 -3.54 -11.60
N LEU A 76 -4.23 -3.08 -11.36
CA LEU A 76 -5.47 -3.85 -11.45
C LEU A 76 -6.16 -3.54 -12.79
N ASP A 77 -5.98 -4.41 -13.80
CA ASP A 77 -6.74 -4.31 -15.06
C ASP A 77 -8.09 -5.02 -14.90
N ILE A 78 -8.97 -4.33 -14.16
CA ILE A 78 -10.26 -4.83 -13.70
C ILE A 78 -11.33 -3.76 -13.91
N THR A 79 -12.45 -4.13 -14.53
CA THR A 79 -13.63 -3.28 -14.64
C THR A 79 -14.78 -3.94 -13.88
N ALA A 80 -15.33 -3.24 -12.90
CA ALA A 80 -16.44 -3.72 -12.09
C ALA A 80 -17.60 -2.73 -12.13
N THR A 81 -18.81 -3.26 -12.02
CA THR A 81 -20.03 -2.47 -11.89
C THR A 81 -20.82 -2.93 -10.67
N PRO A 82 -21.21 -2.02 -9.76
CA PRO A 82 -20.86 -0.60 -9.74
C PRO A 82 -19.34 -0.33 -9.72
N ALA A 83 -18.90 0.87 -10.13
CA ALA A 83 -17.48 1.20 -10.07
C ALA A 83 -16.95 1.07 -8.62
N GLN A 84 -15.71 0.62 -8.45
CA GLN A 84 -15.08 0.37 -7.15
C GLN A 84 -15.80 -0.68 -6.27
N SER A 85 -16.64 -1.54 -6.86
CA SER A 85 -17.34 -2.61 -6.14
C SER A 85 -16.51 -3.87 -5.91
N VAL A 86 -15.21 -3.82 -6.15
CA VAL A 86 -14.24 -4.90 -5.88
C VAL A 86 -12.94 -4.30 -5.37
N TYR A 87 -12.17 -5.08 -4.63
CA TYR A 87 -10.82 -4.72 -4.21
C TYR A 87 -9.97 -5.97 -4.06
N VAL A 88 -8.66 -5.79 -3.93
CA VAL A 88 -7.71 -6.89 -3.75
C VAL A 88 -7.13 -6.84 -2.35
N ILE A 89 -6.95 -8.01 -1.72
CA ILE A 89 -6.12 -8.17 -0.53
C ILE A 89 -4.90 -9.01 -0.91
N VAL A 90 -3.71 -8.56 -0.52
CA VAL A 90 -2.48 -9.35 -0.61
C VAL A 90 -2.10 -9.76 0.82
N THR A 91 -2.14 -11.05 1.12
CA THR A 91 -1.83 -11.57 2.47
C THR A 91 -0.43 -12.16 2.49
N PHE A 92 0.36 -11.84 3.52
CA PHE A 92 1.73 -12.33 3.69
C PHE A 92 1.80 -13.41 4.76
N TYR A 93 2.56 -14.46 4.47
CA TYR A 93 2.67 -15.66 5.29
C TYR A 93 4.10 -15.90 5.74
N LEU A 94 4.25 -16.35 6.98
CA LEU A 94 5.51 -16.89 7.51
C LEU A 94 5.77 -18.30 6.93
N LYS A 95 6.99 -18.80 7.12
CA LYS A 95 7.40 -20.15 6.64
C LYS A 95 6.52 -21.29 7.18
N ASN A 96 5.93 -21.11 8.37
CA ASN A 96 5.01 -22.08 8.98
C ASN A 96 3.56 -21.98 8.44
N GLY A 97 3.30 -21.13 7.43
CA GLY A 97 1.97 -20.94 6.84
C GLY A 97 1.04 -20.03 7.63
N LYS A 98 1.52 -19.38 8.72
CA LYS A 98 0.71 -18.40 9.47
C LYS A 98 0.70 -17.06 8.73
N ALA A 99 -0.49 -16.54 8.42
CA ALA A 99 -0.66 -15.16 7.98
C ALA A 99 -0.23 -14.21 9.10
N PHE A 100 0.58 -13.21 8.78
CA PHE A 100 1.07 -12.25 9.78
C PHE A 100 0.78 -10.79 9.43
N ASP A 101 0.58 -10.48 8.14
CA ASP A 101 0.25 -9.13 7.68
C ASP A 101 -0.48 -9.20 6.33
N HIS A 102 -1.11 -8.10 5.92
CA HIS A 102 -1.79 -7.96 4.63
C HIS A 102 -1.86 -6.49 4.20
N CYS A 103 -2.02 -6.26 2.89
CA CYS A 103 -2.39 -4.95 2.37
C CYS A 103 -3.67 -5.02 1.52
N MET A 104 -4.46 -3.96 1.56
CA MET A 104 -5.70 -3.82 0.80
C MET A 104 -5.47 -2.82 -0.34
N ILE A 105 -5.77 -3.23 -1.56
CA ILE A 105 -5.58 -2.45 -2.78
C ILE A 105 -6.97 -2.16 -3.37
N LYS A 106 -7.38 -0.90 -3.33
CA LYS A 106 -8.70 -0.44 -3.82
C LYS A 106 -8.58 0.31 -5.14
N GLU A 107 -7.45 0.97 -5.34
CA GLU A 107 -7.14 1.78 -6.51
C GLU A 107 -6.63 0.91 -7.65
N THR A 108 -6.81 1.40 -8.89
CA THR A 108 -6.28 0.75 -10.10
C THR A 108 -4.76 0.59 -10.03
N ASP A 109 -4.07 1.62 -9.53
CA ASP A 109 -2.61 1.64 -9.39
C ASP A 109 -2.26 1.88 -7.93
N SER A 110 -1.40 1.01 -7.39
CA SER A 110 -0.91 1.12 -6.02
C SER A 110 0.46 0.44 -5.90
N TYR A 111 0.96 0.29 -4.68
CA TYR A 111 2.17 -0.48 -4.42
C TYR A 111 2.13 -1.12 -3.04
N PHE A 112 2.95 -2.15 -2.86
CA PHE A 112 3.26 -2.70 -1.54
C PHE A 112 4.74 -3.05 -1.45
N ILE A 113 5.25 -3.11 -0.22
CA ILE A 113 6.59 -3.64 0.07
C ILE A 113 6.41 -5.10 0.45
N TYR A 114 7.11 -6.01 -0.21
CA TYR A 114 7.09 -7.42 0.19
C TYR A 114 7.94 -7.58 1.46
N PRO A 115 7.36 -7.93 2.63
CA PRO A 115 8.09 -7.87 3.89
C PRO A 115 9.28 -8.82 3.94
N ASN A 116 10.29 -8.50 4.76
CA ASN A 116 11.50 -9.33 4.88
C ASN A 116 11.21 -10.69 5.54
N GLU A 117 10.22 -10.72 6.43
CA GLU A 117 9.75 -11.89 7.17
C GLU A 117 8.88 -12.80 6.31
N ALA A 118 8.32 -12.28 5.20
CA ALA A 118 7.42 -13.02 4.34
C ALA A 118 8.14 -14.19 3.65
N TYR A 119 7.52 -15.36 3.72
CA TYR A 119 7.94 -16.55 3.02
C TYR A 119 7.10 -16.75 1.74
N SER A 120 5.81 -16.48 1.82
CA SER A 120 4.89 -16.56 0.69
C SER A 120 3.75 -15.55 0.82
N TYR A 121 2.96 -15.41 -0.25
CA TYR A 121 1.81 -14.51 -0.28
C TYR A 121 0.69 -15.10 -1.14
N ASP A 122 -0.53 -14.64 -0.89
CA ASP A 122 -1.67 -14.83 -1.78
C ASP A 122 -2.19 -13.50 -2.31
N ILE A 123 -3.06 -13.59 -3.31
CA ILE A 123 -3.84 -12.46 -3.80
C ILE A 123 -5.30 -12.88 -3.77
N CYS A 124 -6.13 -12.12 -3.08
CA CYS A 124 -7.54 -12.36 -2.93
C CYS A 124 -8.36 -11.25 -3.58
N LEU A 125 -9.20 -11.58 -4.55
CA LEU A 125 -10.17 -10.65 -5.13
C LEU A 125 -11.45 -10.68 -4.32
N MET A 126 -11.82 -9.54 -3.74
CA MET A 126 -12.92 -9.41 -2.78
C MET A 126 -14.11 -8.69 -3.40
N ASN A 127 -15.31 -9.16 -3.05
CA ASN A 127 -16.56 -8.53 -3.41
C ASN A 127 -16.88 -7.34 -2.49
N ALA A 128 -17.25 -6.21 -3.06
CA ALA A 128 -17.81 -5.05 -2.36
C ALA A 128 -19.09 -4.58 -3.07
N ALA A 129 -20.09 -5.47 -3.14
CA ALA A 129 -21.36 -5.29 -3.85
C ALA A 129 -21.23 -5.21 -5.39
N CYS A 130 -20.36 -6.05 -5.96
CA CYS A 130 -20.20 -6.18 -7.40
C CYS A 130 -21.36 -6.95 -8.03
N HIS A 131 -21.93 -6.41 -9.10
CA HIS A 131 -22.91 -7.10 -9.93
C HIS A 131 -22.21 -7.88 -11.04
N HIS A 132 -21.36 -7.17 -11.81
CA HIS A 132 -20.58 -7.76 -12.89
C HIS A 132 -19.15 -7.23 -12.91
N LEU A 133 -18.24 -8.11 -13.34
CA LEU A 133 -16.80 -7.96 -13.28
C LEU A 133 -16.19 -8.47 -14.59
N ILE A 134 -15.39 -7.63 -15.24
CA ILE A 134 -14.45 -8.01 -16.30
C ILE A 134 -13.06 -7.97 -15.68
N PHE A 135 -12.47 -9.13 -15.48
CA PHE A 135 -11.12 -9.30 -14.98
C PHE A 135 -10.17 -9.62 -16.14
N LYS A 136 -9.23 -8.75 -16.48
CA LYS A 136 -8.18 -9.08 -17.45
C LYS A 136 -6.97 -9.68 -16.76
N LYS A 137 -6.33 -8.90 -15.87
CA LYS A 137 -5.16 -9.34 -15.11
C LYS A 137 -4.84 -8.40 -13.96
N ILE A 138 -4.04 -8.91 -13.02
CA ILE A 138 -3.28 -8.10 -12.06
C ILE A 138 -1.82 -8.13 -12.50
N THR A 139 -1.17 -6.97 -12.55
CA THR A 139 0.23 -6.87 -12.95
C THR A 139 1.07 -6.42 -11.76
N LEU A 140 2.10 -7.19 -11.39
CA LEU A 140 3.09 -6.80 -10.38
C LEU A 140 4.38 -6.41 -11.09
N THR A 141 4.87 -5.19 -10.87
CA THR A 141 6.14 -4.73 -11.42
C THR A 141 7.14 -4.54 -10.28
N GLU A 142 8.23 -5.30 -10.33
CA GLU A 142 9.32 -5.18 -9.38
C GLU A 142 10.00 -3.82 -9.51
N ARG A 143 10.17 -3.14 -8.37
CA ARG A 143 10.99 -1.94 -8.24
C ARG A 143 12.10 -2.22 -7.24
N TYR A 144 13.32 -1.81 -7.59
CA TYR A 144 14.47 -1.93 -6.71
C TYR A 144 14.22 -1.25 -5.36
N PHE A 145 14.83 -1.82 -4.34
CA PHE A 145 14.85 -1.27 -2.99
C PHE A 145 15.38 0.17 -2.99
N VAL A 146 14.58 1.12 -2.52
CA VAL A 146 15.15 2.39 -2.03
C VAL A 146 15.70 2.09 -0.64
N LYS A 147 17.01 1.78 -0.58
CA LYS A 147 17.76 1.83 0.68
C LYS A 147 17.79 3.30 1.08
N ASP A 148 17.06 3.67 2.12
CA ASP A 148 17.21 4.93 2.87
C ASP A 148 17.61 6.15 2.03
N LYS A 149 16.64 6.76 1.35
CA LYS A 149 16.81 8.09 0.73
C LYS A 149 17.04 9.22 1.75
N ASP A 150 17.02 8.90 3.05
CA ASP A 150 17.42 9.82 4.11
C ASP A 150 18.94 10.09 4.09
N LYS A 151 19.75 9.23 3.47
CA LYS A 151 21.19 9.47 3.33
C LYS A 151 21.55 10.38 2.16
N GLU A 152 20.85 10.23 1.04
CA GLU A 152 21.12 11.00 -0.18
C GLU A 152 20.66 12.46 -0.02
N ILE A 153 19.56 12.70 0.71
CA ILE A 153 19.11 14.07 1.05
C ILE A 153 20.02 14.69 2.13
N ALA A 154 20.45 13.93 3.14
CA ALA A 154 21.36 14.44 4.18
C ALA A 154 22.75 14.80 3.62
N GLU A 155 23.33 13.96 2.77
CA GLU A 155 24.64 14.21 2.14
C GLU A 155 24.59 15.38 1.12
N SER A 156 23.43 15.59 0.46
CA SER A 156 23.21 16.74 -0.42
C SER A 156 23.06 18.06 0.34
N ILE A 157 22.42 18.03 1.52
CA ILE A 157 22.24 19.21 2.37
C ILE A 157 23.56 19.61 3.04
N GLU A 158 24.34 18.67 3.58
CA GLU A 158 25.64 18.93 4.21
C GLU A 158 26.70 19.42 3.20
N SER A 159 26.66 18.95 1.95
CA SER A 159 27.52 19.48 0.89
C SER A 159 27.19 20.92 0.51
N SER A 160 25.92 21.34 0.65
CA SER A 160 25.46 22.67 0.26
C SER A 160 25.66 23.73 1.36
N THR A 161 25.72 23.31 2.64
CA THR A 161 25.97 24.22 3.78
C THR A 161 27.44 24.59 3.97
N ASN A 162 28.39 23.73 3.57
CA ASN A 162 29.82 24.05 3.68
C ASN A 162 30.29 25.13 2.70
N ASP A 163 29.61 25.30 1.56
CA ASP A 163 29.97 26.33 0.56
C ASP A 163 29.47 27.74 0.93
N ILE A 164 28.52 27.86 1.86
CA ILE A 164 27.92 29.17 2.23
C ILE A 164 28.69 29.84 3.39
N LEU A 165 29.51 29.11 4.15
CA LEU A 165 30.21 29.63 5.34
C LEU A 165 31.60 30.25 5.10
N THR A 166 32.07 30.36 3.85
CA THR A 166 33.39 30.94 3.53
C THR A 166 33.35 32.27 2.80
N SER A 167 32.22 32.97 2.78
CA SER A 167 32.15 34.30 2.13
C SER A 167 31.08 35.18 2.77
N SER A 168 31.41 35.84 3.89
CA SER A 168 30.91 37.18 4.26
C SER A 168 31.57 37.60 5.58
N ASP A 169 32.80 38.09 5.48
CA ASP A 169 33.28 39.09 6.44
C ASP A 169 32.62 40.43 6.08
N ASP A 170 32.29 41.19 7.12
CA ASP A 170 31.96 42.63 7.14
C ASP A 170 30.47 43.01 6.96
N ILE A 171 29.81 43.35 8.07
CA ILE A 171 29.29 44.70 8.37
C ILE A 171 28.75 44.74 9.83
N THR A 172 29.11 45.84 10.48
CA THR A 172 28.93 46.25 11.88
C THR A 172 27.49 46.45 12.39
N GLU A 173 27.32 46.13 13.67
CA GLU A 173 26.39 46.63 14.72
C GLU A 173 25.10 47.37 14.34
N THR A 174 23.94 46.87 14.80
CA THR A 174 22.97 47.67 15.58
C THR A 174 22.09 46.78 16.48
N HIS A 175 21.92 47.20 17.73
CA HIS A 175 21.13 46.58 18.81
C HIS A 175 19.67 46.21 18.45
N SER A 176 19.20 45.03 18.88
CA SER A 176 17.91 44.86 19.58
C SER A 176 17.78 43.44 20.17
N SER A 177 17.34 43.40 21.41
CA SER A 177 17.08 42.22 22.24
C SER A 177 15.94 41.36 21.68
N GLU A 178 16.10 40.03 21.66
CA GLU A 178 15.11 39.06 22.15
C GLU A 178 15.67 37.63 22.04
N ASP A 179 15.62 36.91 23.16
CA ASP A 179 16.21 35.59 23.39
C ASP A 179 15.43 34.50 22.62
N GLY A 180 15.96 34.09 21.47
CA GLY A 180 15.37 33.09 20.58
C GLY A 180 15.70 31.64 20.94
N ARG A 181 15.29 31.16 22.12
CA ARG A 181 15.28 29.71 22.39
C ARG A 181 14.01 29.05 21.81
N PRO A 182 14.13 27.96 21.02
CA PRO A 182 12.96 27.20 20.60
C PRO A 182 12.30 26.58 21.84
N ARG A 183 11.01 26.91 22.04
CA ARG A 183 10.21 26.41 23.17
C ARG A 183 10.12 24.91 23.12
N THR A 184 10.42 24.27 24.24
CA THR A 184 10.31 22.83 24.39
C THR A 184 8.84 22.38 24.26
N PRO A 185 8.58 21.12 23.87
CA PRO A 185 7.21 20.59 23.82
C PRO A 185 6.43 20.78 25.13
N GLN A 186 7.12 20.76 26.27
CA GLN A 186 6.51 20.98 27.59
C GLN A 186 6.05 22.43 27.81
N GLU A 187 6.81 23.40 27.32
CA GLU A 187 6.45 24.83 27.40
C GLU A 187 5.25 25.16 26.51
N ASN A 188 5.13 24.50 25.35
CA ASN A 188 3.96 24.62 24.48
C ASN A 188 2.69 24.06 25.13
N VAL A 189 2.79 22.91 25.81
CA VAL A 189 1.65 22.34 26.57
C VAL A 189 1.21 23.27 27.70
N ASN A 190 2.15 23.87 28.42
CA ASN A 190 1.84 24.81 29.49
C ASN A 190 1.15 26.09 28.97
N LEU A 191 1.60 26.61 27.83
CA LEU A 191 0.99 27.78 27.18
C LEU A 191 -0.46 27.49 26.74
N VAL A 192 -0.71 26.34 26.10
CA VAL A 192 -2.06 25.93 25.69
C VAL A 192 -3.00 25.81 26.89
N ASN A 193 -2.53 25.22 27.99
CA ASN A 193 -3.31 25.11 29.23
C ASN A 193 -3.61 26.46 29.88
N GLN A 194 -2.73 27.44 29.73
CA GLN A 194 -2.94 28.80 30.25
C GLN A 194 -3.96 29.57 29.41
N ILE A 195 -3.92 29.43 28.09
CA ILE A 195 -4.91 30.02 27.16
C ILE A 195 -6.32 29.42 27.37
N MET A 196 -6.39 28.10 27.59
CA MET A 196 -7.64 27.40 27.88
C MET A 196 -8.30 27.87 29.20
N LYS A 197 -7.49 28.30 30.19
CA LYS A 197 -8.00 28.83 31.47
C LYS A 197 -8.55 30.25 31.36
N THR A 198 -8.03 31.06 30.43
CA THR A 198 -8.46 32.46 30.25
C THR A 198 -9.66 32.59 29.31
N THR A 199 -9.96 31.57 28.49
CA THR A 199 -11.05 31.60 27.50
C THR A 199 -12.26 30.78 27.95
N ARG A 200 -12.75 30.97 29.20
CA ARG A 200 -14.08 30.51 29.60
C ARG A 200 -15.09 31.64 29.41
N PRO A 201 -16.14 31.48 28.57
CA PRO A 201 -17.21 32.47 28.49
C PRO A 201 -18.01 32.50 29.80
N LYS A 202 -18.32 33.70 30.29
CA LYS A 202 -19.29 33.91 31.37
C LYS A 202 -20.65 33.38 30.90
N ARG A 203 -21.24 32.46 31.66
CA ARG A 203 -22.65 32.08 31.53
C ARG A 203 -23.49 33.20 32.12
N ASP A 204 -24.06 34.04 31.26
CA ASP A 204 -25.12 34.95 31.67
C ASP A 204 -26.40 34.12 31.89
N HIS A 205 -26.91 34.15 33.13
CA HIS A 205 -28.24 33.67 33.47
C HIS A 205 -29.24 34.79 33.15
N ASN A 206 -30.20 34.50 32.28
CA ASN A 206 -31.59 34.86 32.49
C ASN A 206 -32.49 33.91 31.69
#